data_AF-A0A8T2RCG6-F1
#
_entry.id   AF-A0A8T2RCG6-F1
#
_cell.length_a   1.000
_cell.length_b   1.000
_cell.length_c   1.000
_cell.angle_alpha   90.00
_cell.angle_beta   90.00
_cell.angle_gamma   90.00
#
_symmetry.space_group_name_H-M   'P 1'
#
loop_
_entity.id
_entity.type
_entity.pdbx_description
1 polymer ?
#
loop_
_entity_poly.entity_id
_entity_poly.type
_entity_poly.pdbx_seq_one_letter_code
_entity_poly.pdbx_strand_id
1 'polypeptide(L)'
;METLQVYAAPNKLCGETKLCPSSAVLRLNDARACKMCTEFAEEALVYVQDSKTETEILDALHVQCAKLGDFESQCNMLVDVYGPLYISKLDSLTPDQVCQKARMCNAPSIRDPASCATCQFAVLQMKAKLQNPAVQEKMMQALIDQCNKVPAHTTQCKELLTQYGPFIFAHLDTYMNPETICAEIHACESKKKKTEDMVQLSFAADMEPAVHSS
;
A
#
# COMPACT_ATOMS: atom_id res chain seq x y z
N MET A 1 -29.89 -18.32 -1.90
CA MET A 1 -28.80 -17.41 -1.50
C MET A 1 -27.77 -17.41 -2.63
N GLU A 2 -28.16 -16.89 -3.81
CA GLU A 2 -27.36 -17.08 -5.04
C GLU A 2 -27.63 -16.01 -6.14
N THR A 3 -28.20 -14.86 -5.82
CA THR A 3 -28.70 -13.91 -6.85
C THR A 3 -28.08 -12.51 -6.83
N LEU A 4 -27.24 -12.16 -5.85
CA LEU A 4 -26.59 -10.84 -5.78
C LEU A 4 -25.18 -10.79 -6.41
N GLN A 5 -24.45 -11.90 -6.44
CA GLN A 5 -23.11 -11.94 -7.05
C GLN A 5 -23.12 -11.88 -8.58
N VAL A 6 -24.23 -12.27 -9.22
CA VAL A 6 -24.36 -12.22 -10.69
C VAL A 6 -24.69 -10.82 -11.20
N TYR A 7 -25.32 -9.96 -10.38
CA TYR A 7 -25.67 -8.59 -10.76
C TYR A 7 -24.57 -7.57 -10.41
N ALA A 8 -23.72 -7.86 -9.44
CA ALA A 8 -22.60 -7.01 -9.05
C ALA A 8 -21.25 -7.43 -9.70
N ALA A 9 -21.27 -8.33 -10.68
CA ALA A 9 -20.07 -8.65 -11.44
C ALA A 9 -19.62 -7.40 -12.22
N PRO A 10 -18.37 -6.93 -12.06
CA PRO A 10 -17.90 -5.69 -12.70
C PRO A 10 -18.20 -5.67 -14.20
N ASN A 11 -17.99 -6.81 -14.87
CA ASN A 11 -18.21 -6.98 -16.31
C ASN A 11 -19.68 -6.77 -16.75
N LYS A 12 -20.66 -7.03 -15.89
CA LYS A 12 -22.09 -6.91 -16.22
C LYS A 12 -22.55 -5.45 -16.09
N LEU A 13 -22.13 -4.76 -15.03
CA LEU A 13 -22.33 -3.31 -14.86
C LEU A 13 -21.66 -2.51 -15.98
N CYS A 14 -20.48 -2.97 -16.41
CA CYS A 14 -19.69 -2.37 -17.48
C CYS A 14 -20.31 -2.52 -18.87
N GLY A 15 -21.04 -3.61 -19.13
CA GLY A 15 -21.68 -3.87 -20.42
C GLY A 15 -22.91 -2.99 -20.68
N GLU A 16 -23.71 -2.73 -19.65
CA GLU A 16 -24.96 -1.97 -19.77
C GLU A 16 -24.74 -0.45 -19.83
N THR A 17 -23.68 0.04 -19.17
CA THR A 17 -23.37 1.47 -19.09
C THR A 17 -22.49 2.00 -20.24
N LYS A 18 -21.95 1.11 -21.09
CA LYS A 18 -20.94 1.45 -22.12
C LYS A 18 -19.71 2.21 -21.59
N LEU A 19 -19.48 2.20 -20.27
CA LEU A 19 -18.35 2.87 -19.63
C LEU A 19 -17.03 2.11 -19.79
N CYS A 20 -17.08 0.84 -20.23
CA CYS A 20 -15.87 0.11 -20.58
C CYS A 20 -15.32 0.54 -21.95
N PRO A 21 -14.02 0.86 -22.06
CA PRO A 21 -13.36 0.97 -23.35
C PRO A 21 -13.49 -0.36 -24.09
N SER A 22 -13.96 -0.31 -25.34
CA SER A 22 -14.11 -1.49 -26.18
C SER A 22 -12.74 -2.03 -26.57
N SER A 23 -12.16 -2.93 -25.78
CA SER A 23 -10.93 -3.73 -26.04
C SER A 23 -9.67 -3.03 -26.62
N ALA A 24 -9.73 -1.73 -26.91
CA ALA A 24 -8.62 -0.83 -27.00
C ALA A 24 -8.15 -0.66 -25.56
N VAL A 25 -7.15 -1.46 -25.20
CA VAL A 25 -6.30 -1.26 -24.04
C VAL A 25 -6.02 0.25 -23.97
N LEU A 26 -6.69 0.97 -23.08
CA LEU A 26 -6.23 2.27 -22.63
C LEU A 26 -4.80 1.97 -22.18
N ARG A 27 -3.82 2.38 -22.98
CA ARG A 27 -2.43 2.39 -22.55
C ARG A 27 -2.45 3.40 -21.41
N LEU A 28 -2.61 2.89 -20.19
CA LEU A 28 -2.74 3.73 -19.00
C LEU A 28 -1.49 4.59 -18.78
N ASN A 29 -0.41 4.44 -19.56
CA ASN A 29 0.79 5.26 -19.48
C ASN A 29 1.20 5.90 -20.82
N ASP A 30 0.25 6.30 -21.67
CA ASP A 30 0.57 7.12 -22.85
C ASP A 30 0.34 8.62 -22.57
N ALA A 31 1.07 9.50 -23.26
CA ALA A 31 1.18 10.93 -22.99
C ALA A 31 -0.18 11.65 -22.90
N ARG A 32 -1.18 11.17 -23.65
CA ARG A 32 -2.54 11.71 -23.61
C ARG A 32 -3.29 11.39 -22.32
N ALA A 33 -3.17 10.16 -21.82
CA ALA A 33 -3.79 9.76 -20.56
C ALA A 33 -3.15 10.50 -19.38
N CYS A 34 -1.82 10.69 -19.43
CA CYS A 34 -1.10 11.48 -18.45
C CYS A 34 -1.59 12.93 -18.43
N LYS A 35 -1.65 13.58 -19.61
CA LYS A 35 -2.13 14.96 -19.72
C LYS A 35 -3.56 15.16 -19.18
N MET A 36 -4.48 14.28 -19.54
CA MET A 36 -5.87 14.34 -19.05
C MET A 36 -5.93 14.18 -17.54
N CYS A 37 -5.13 13.25 -17.00
CA CYS A 37 -5.05 13.08 -15.56
C CYS A 37 -4.49 14.33 -14.88
N THR A 38 -3.41 14.93 -15.39
CA THR A 38 -2.78 16.08 -14.74
C THR A 38 -3.69 17.30 -14.74
N GLU A 39 -4.43 17.54 -15.82
CA GLU A 39 -5.42 18.63 -15.88
C GLU A 39 -6.54 18.42 -14.84
N PHE A 40 -7.06 17.19 -14.73
CA PHE A 40 -8.08 16.86 -13.74
C PHE A 40 -7.53 16.93 -12.30
N ALA A 41 -6.32 16.43 -12.08
CA ALA A 41 -5.69 16.41 -10.77
C ALA A 41 -5.33 17.82 -10.29
N GLU A 42 -4.99 18.75 -11.20
CA GLU A 42 -4.79 20.16 -10.86
C GLU A 42 -6.06 20.78 -10.27
N GLU A 43 -7.21 20.61 -10.94
CA GLU A 43 -8.50 21.11 -10.45
C GLU A 43 -8.89 20.44 -9.12
N ALA A 44 -8.73 19.12 -9.02
CA ALA A 44 -9.06 18.37 -7.82
C ALA A 44 -8.19 18.78 -6.62
N LEU A 45 -6.90 19.01 -6.82
CA LEU A 45 -5.99 19.44 -5.74
C LEU A 45 -6.31 20.85 -5.27
N VAL A 46 -6.68 21.77 -6.17
CA VAL A 46 -7.16 23.11 -5.78
C VAL A 46 -8.42 23.00 -4.94
N TYR A 47 -9.36 22.12 -5.31
CA TYR A 47 -10.58 21.91 -4.53
C TYR A 47 -10.28 21.38 -3.12
N VAL A 48 -9.39 20.38 -3.01
CA VAL A 48 -9.05 19.75 -1.71
C VAL A 48 -8.28 20.69 -0.77
N GLN A 49 -7.52 21.64 -1.31
CA GLN A 49 -6.81 22.67 -0.51
C GLN A 49 -7.74 23.69 0.16
N ASP A 50 -9.02 23.76 -0.23
CA ASP A 50 -9.99 24.64 0.42
C ASP A 50 -10.44 24.04 1.76
N SER A 51 -10.31 24.79 2.85
CA SER A 51 -10.71 24.32 4.19
C SER A 51 -12.21 24.01 4.32
N LYS A 52 -13.05 24.58 3.45
CA LYS A 52 -14.47 24.19 3.35
C LYS A 52 -14.60 22.80 2.78
N THR A 53 -13.83 22.45 1.77
CA THR A 53 -13.79 21.09 1.21
C THR A 53 -13.37 20.07 2.25
N GLU A 54 -12.36 20.38 3.07
CA GLU A 54 -11.96 19.51 4.19
C GLU A 54 -13.16 19.22 5.11
N THR A 55 -13.85 20.29 5.53
CA THR A 55 -14.99 20.17 6.45
C THR A 55 -16.14 19.38 5.81
N GLU A 56 -16.47 19.66 4.54
CA GLU A 56 -17.51 18.96 3.80
C GLU A 56 -17.22 17.46 3.63
N ILE A 57 -15.95 17.09 3.39
CA ILE A 57 -15.52 15.69 3.28
C ILE A 57 -15.67 14.99 4.63
N LEU A 58 -15.21 15.60 5.73
CA LEU A 58 -15.30 15.00 7.06
C LEU A 58 -16.76 14.83 7.50
N ASP A 59 -17.59 15.86 7.32
CA ASP A 59 -19.03 15.79 7.63
C ASP A 59 -19.73 14.70 6.81
N ALA A 60 -19.42 14.60 5.51
CA ALA A 60 -19.97 13.55 4.66
C ALA A 60 -19.55 12.15 5.14
N LEU A 61 -18.32 11.98 5.63
CA LEU A 61 -17.84 10.73 6.21
C LEU A 61 -18.55 10.40 7.53
N HIS A 62 -18.77 11.37 8.42
CA HIS A 62 -19.56 11.16 9.65
C HIS A 62 -21.01 10.74 9.35
N VAL A 63 -21.62 11.31 8.30
CA VAL A 63 -22.95 10.87 7.82
C VAL A 63 -22.95 9.40 7.38
N GLN A 64 -21.85 8.90 6.81
CA GLN A 64 -21.74 7.46 6.51
C GLN A 64 -21.48 6.64 7.77
N CYS A 65 -20.68 7.14 8.71
CA CYS A 65 -20.43 6.46 9.97
C CYS A 65 -21.71 6.20 10.76
N ALA A 66 -22.66 7.15 10.78
CA ALA A 66 -23.98 6.98 11.42
C ALA A 66 -24.82 5.82 10.84
N LYS A 67 -24.50 5.36 9.62
CA LYS A 67 -25.18 4.22 8.99
C LYS A 67 -24.57 2.87 9.36
N LEU A 68 -23.41 2.86 10.03
CA LEU A 68 -22.67 1.63 10.35
C LEU A 68 -23.11 0.97 11.68
N GLY A 69 -24.15 1.51 12.33
CA GLY A 69 -24.73 0.94 13.55
C GLY A 69 -23.69 0.80 14.66
N ASP A 70 -23.41 -0.43 15.08
CA ASP A 70 -22.47 -0.73 16.17
C ASP A 70 -21.04 -0.21 15.93
N PHE A 71 -20.66 0.04 14.68
CA PHE A 71 -19.35 0.56 14.30
C PHE A 71 -19.29 2.09 14.19
N GLU A 72 -20.39 2.81 14.43
CA GLU A 72 -20.45 4.27 14.29
C GLU A 72 -19.33 4.97 15.08
N SER A 73 -19.19 4.64 16.36
CA SER A 73 -18.17 5.25 17.23
C SER A 73 -16.74 4.99 16.77
N GLN A 74 -16.47 3.79 16.26
CA GLN A 74 -15.15 3.39 15.77
C GLN A 74 -14.85 4.07 14.42
N CYS A 75 -15.86 4.18 13.56
CA CYS A 75 -15.78 4.92 12.30
C CYS A 75 -15.52 6.41 12.54
N ASN A 76 -16.29 7.05 13.43
CA ASN A 76 -16.10 8.47 13.77
C ASN A 76 -14.69 8.72 14.31
N MET A 77 -14.18 7.85 15.20
CA MET A 77 -12.80 7.94 15.67
C MET A 77 -11.78 7.86 14.52
N LEU A 78 -12.00 6.98 13.53
CA LEU A 78 -11.13 6.91 12.36
C LEU A 78 -11.22 8.18 11.50
N VAL A 79 -12.42 8.73 11.28
CA VAL A 79 -12.61 9.97 10.52
C VAL A 79 -11.94 11.15 11.22
N ASP A 80 -12.15 11.29 12.54
CA ASP A 80 -11.62 12.41 13.32
C ASP A 80 -10.09 12.39 13.42
N VAL A 81 -9.50 11.20 13.52
CA VAL A 81 -8.05 11.04 13.67
C VAL A 81 -7.34 11.02 12.32
N TYR A 82 -7.85 10.26 11.35
CA TYR A 82 -7.15 10.02 10.09
C TYR A 82 -7.64 10.90 8.95
N GLY A 83 -8.90 11.37 8.97
CA GLY A 83 -9.46 12.22 7.92
C GLY A 83 -8.62 13.47 7.67
N PRO A 84 -8.38 14.33 8.68
CA PRO A 84 -7.55 15.53 8.53
C PRO A 84 -6.11 15.20 8.08
N LEU A 85 -5.52 14.13 8.61
CA LEU A 85 -4.16 13.70 8.22
C LEU A 85 -4.09 13.27 6.75
N TYR A 86 -5.12 12.58 6.26
CA TYR A 86 -5.20 12.16 4.86
C TYR A 86 -5.43 13.35 3.94
N ILE A 87 -6.34 14.26 4.29
CA ILE A 87 -6.63 15.47 3.51
C ILE A 87 -5.38 16.35 3.43
N SER A 88 -4.74 16.62 4.56
CA SER A 88 -3.45 17.34 4.60
C SER A 88 -2.37 16.64 3.77
N LYS A 89 -2.39 15.30 3.70
CA LYS A 89 -1.46 14.58 2.84
C LYS A 89 -1.75 14.79 1.35
N LEU A 90 -3.02 14.88 0.96
CA LEU A 90 -3.44 15.21 -0.42
C LEU A 90 -2.98 16.62 -0.80
N ASP A 91 -3.04 17.59 0.12
CA ASP A 91 -2.56 18.97 -0.13
C ASP A 91 -1.07 19.02 -0.48
N SER A 92 -0.29 18.05 0.02
CA SER A 92 1.15 17.95 -0.27
C SER A 92 1.49 17.32 -1.63
N LEU A 93 0.48 16.87 -2.40
CA LEU A 93 0.68 16.20 -3.68
C LEU A 93 0.67 17.18 -4.84
N THR A 94 1.41 16.83 -5.90
CA THR A 94 1.32 17.49 -7.20
C THR A 94 0.42 16.70 -8.16
N PRO A 95 -0.11 17.32 -9.23
CA PRO A 95 -0.88 16.61 -10.25
C PRO A 95 -0.12 15.40 -10.82
N ASP A 96 1.17 15.56 -11.10
CA ASP A 96 2.04 14.47 -11.54
C ASP A 96 2.08 13.32 -10.53
N GLN A 97 2.24 13.60 -9.24
CA GLN A 97 2.31 12.55 -8.21
C GLN A 97 0.98 11.80 -8.08
N VAL A 98 -0.16 12.50 -8.15
CA VAL A 98 -1.49 11.88 -8.19
C VAL A 98 -1.60 10.95 -9.40
N CYS A 99 -1.21 11.45 -10.57
CA CYS A 99 -1.32 10.70 -11.82
C CYS A 99 -0.33 9.55 -11.95
N GLN A 100 0.85 9.65 -11.33
CA GLN A 100 1.79 8.54 -11.22
C GLN A 100 1.25 7.43 -10.33
N LYS A 101 0.65 7.79 -9.19
CA LYS A 101 -0.02 6.83 -8.30
C LYS A 101 -1.22 6.17 -8.97
N ALA A 102 -1.98 6.94 -9.76
CA ALA A 102 -3.06 6.44 -10.60
C ALA A 102 -2.55 5.59 -11.79
N ARG A 103 -1.22 5.51 -12.00
CA ARG A 103 -0.59 4.87 -13.16
C ARG A 103 -1.14 5.39 -14.48
N MET A 104 -1.40 6.70 -14.51
CA MET A 104 -1.82 7.49 -15.66
C MET A 104 -0.64 8.26 -16.27
N CYS A 105 0.35 8.56 -15.44
CA CYS A 105 1.65 9.11 -15.83
C CYS A 105 2.77 8.13 -15.46
N ASN A 106 3.84 8.16 -16.25
CA ASN A 106 5.06 7.48 -15.84
C ASN A 106 5.63 8.21 -14.62
N ALA A 107 5.92 7.47 -13.55
CA ALA A 107 6.79 8.00 -12.49
C ALA A 107 8.14 8.35 -13.13
N PRO A 108 8.81 9.44 -12.70
CA PRO A 108 10.21 9.64 -13.02
C PRO A 108 10.94 8.39 -12.53
N SER A 109 11.31 7.57 -13.50
CA SER A 109 12.03 6.35 -13.24
C SER A 109 13.42 6.77 -12.83
N ILE A 110 13.65 6.91 -11.52
CA ILE A 110 15.01 6.98 -10.96
C ILE A 110 15.67 5.59 -11.03
N ARG A 111 15.38 4.81 -12.08
CA ARG A 111 15.98 3.51 -12.35
C ARG A 111 17.26 3.70 -13.16
N ASP A 112 18.06 4.68 -12.75
CA ASP A 112 19.44 4.70 -13.17
C ASP A 112 20.26 3.83 -12.19
N PRO A 113 21.35 3.20 -12.64
CA PRO A 113 22.16 2.32 -11.81
C PRO A 113 22.64 2.95 -10.48
N ALA A 114 22.88 4.27 -10.46
CA ALA A 114 23.36 4.95 -9.26
C ALA A 114 22.27 5.06 -8.19
N SER A 115 21.02 5.31 -8.60
CA SER A 115 19.88 5.41 -7.68
C SER A 115 19.47 4.06 -7.10
N CYS A 116 19.55 2.98 -7.88
CA CYS A 116 19.36 1.63 -7.35
C CYS A 116 20.44 1.28 -6.31
N ALA A 117 21.72 1.53 -6.63
CA ALA A 117 22.83 1.28 -5.71
C ALA A 117 22.72 2.13 -4.42
N THR A 118 22.33 3.39 -4.56
CA THR A 118 22.12 4.31 -3.43
C THR A 118 21.00 3.81 -2.51
N CYS A 119 19.87 3.40 -3.09
CA CYS A 119 18.77 2.82 -2.32
C CYS A 119 19.22 1.55 -1.57
N GLN A 120 19.89 0.62 -2.26
CA GLN A 120 20.33 -0.63 -1.64
C GLN A 120 21.29 -0.37 -0.48
N PHE A 121 22.25 0.54 -0.67
CA PHE A 121 23.16 0.96 0.38
C PHE A 121 22.42 1.60 1.56
N ALA A 122 21.45 2.47 1.29
CA ALA A 122 20.64 3.09 2.35
C ALA A 122 19.86 2.05 3.16
N VAL A 123 19.23 1.07 2.52
CA VAL A 123 18.51 -0.02 3.21
C VAL A 123 19.44 -0.85 4.07
N LEU A 124 20.63 -1.20 3.55
CA LEU A 124 21.65 -1.92 4.33
C LEU A 124 22.10 -1.12 5.56
N GLN A 125 22.34 0.19 5.41
CA GLN A 125 22.72 1.06 6.52
C GLN A 125 21.60 1.20 7.56
N MET A 126 20.35 1.32 7.12
CA MET A 126 19.19 1.34 8.04
C MET A 126 19.10 0.03 8.80
N LYS A 127 19.22 -1.11 8.11
CA LYS A 127 19.21 -2.44 8.72
C LYS A 127 20.32 -2.59 9.76
N ALA A 128 21.55 -2.21 9.44
CA ALA A 128 22.67 -2.25 10.36
C ALA A 128 22.44 -1.38 11.62
N LYS A 129 21.87 -0.18 11.44
CA LYS A 129 21.48 0.67 12.58
C LYS A 129 20.38 0.03 13.43
N LEU A 130 19.39 -0.58 12.81
CA LEU A 130 18.27 -1.24 13.49
C LEU A 130 18.65 -2.55 14.17
N GLN A 131 19.82 -3.13 13.87
CA GLN A 131 20.39 -4.25 14.63
C GLN A 131 21.05 -3.82 15.95
N ASN A 132 21.27 -2.52 16.17
CA ASN A 132 21.84 -2.02 17.42
C ASN A 132 20.76 -2.03 18.53
N PRO A 133 20.96 -2.77 19.64
CA PRO A 133 19.96 -2.87 20.72
C PRO A 133 19.57 -1.52 21.32
N ALA A 134 20.50 -0.56 21.41
CA ALA A 134 20.21 0.78 21.92
C ALA A 134 19.33 1.60 20.96
N VAL A 135 19.42 1.35 19.65
CA VAL A 135 18.52 1.97 18.66
C VAL A 135 17.14 1.32 18.74
N GLN A 136 17.08 -0.01 18.87
CA GLN A 136 15.83 -0.75 19.02
C GLN A 136 15.05 -0.28 20.26
N GLU A 137 15.72 -0.16 21.40
CA GLU A 137 15.11 0.30 22.65
C GLU A 137 14.54 1.71 22.50
N LYS A 138 15.34 2.66 21.98
CA LYS A 138 14.90 4.05 21.75
C LYS A 138 13.70 4.11 20.81
N MET A 139 13.72 3.32 19.74
CA MET A 139 12.62 3.28 18.77
C MET A 139 11.35 2.70 19.41
N MET A 140 11.48 1.64 20.22
CA MET A 140 10.34 1.01 20.90
C MET A 140 9.73 1.94 21.95
N GLN A 141 10.55 2.62 22.75
CA GLN A 141 10.08 3.63 23.71
C GLN A 141 9.32 4.75 22.99
N ALA A 142 9.88 5.29 21.90
CA ALA A 142 9.21 6.33 21.13
C ALA A 142 7.84 5.89 20.58
N LEU A 143 7.72 4.64 20.11
CA LEU A 143 6.44 4.08 19.64
C LEU A 143 5.45 3.87 20.80
N ILE A 144 5.91 3.35 21.93
CA ILE A 144 5.11 3.13 23.14
C ILE A 144 4.57 4.47 23.69
N ASP A 145 5.36 5.53 23.60
CA ASP A 145 4.94 6.87 24.02
C ASP A 145 3.82 7.44 23.13
N GLN A 146 3.82 7.11 21.83
CA GLN A 146 2.73 7.50 20.93
C GLN A 146 1.40 6.83 21.28
N CYS A 147 1.40 5.67 21.94
CA CYS A 147 0.16 5.01 22.36
C CYS A 147 -0.70 5.90 23.29
N ASN A 148 -0.09 6.84 24.03
CA ASN A 148 -0.83 7.76 24.89
C ASN A 148 -1.73 8.74 24.10
N LYS A 149 -1.53 8.87 22.78
CA LYS A 149 -2.37 9.67 21.89
C LYS A 149 -3.64 8.94 21.44
N VAL A 150 -3.81 7.67 21.80
CA VAL A 150 -4.98 6.86 21.47
C VAL A 150 -5.67 6.42 22.77
N PRO A 151 -6.36 7.34 23.48
CA PRO A 151 -6.79 7.12 24.85
C PRO A 151 -7.70 5.89 25.02
N ALA A 152 -8.57 5.62 24.05
CA ALA A 152 -9.45 4.44 24.05
C ALA A 152 -8.71 3.09 23.95
N HIS A 153 -7.47 3.07 23.45
CA HIS A 153 -6.71 1.85 23.16
C HIS A 153 -5.27 1.88 23.70
N THR A 154 -4.98 2.75 24.67
CA THR A 154 -3.60 2.96 25.17
C THR A 154 -2.97 1.65 25.63
N THR A 155 -3.71 0.84 26.40
CA THR A 155 -3.23 -0.44 26.93
C THR A 155 -2.95 -1.44 25.81
N GLN A 156 -3.92 -1.66 24.92
CA GLN A 156 -3.81 -2.61 23.82
C GLN A 156 -2.67 -2.21 22.86
N CYS A 157 -2.50 -0.92 22.60
CA CYS A 157 -1.39 -0.40 21.79
C CYS A 157 -0.03 -0.73 22.41
N LYS A 158 0.14 -0.49 23.73
CA LYS A 158 1.40 -0.78 24.43
C LYS A 158 1.69 -2.27 24.50
N GLU A 159 0.66 -3.10 24.71
CA GLU A 159 0.78 -4.55 24.69
C GLU A 159 1.21 -5.07 23.32
N LEU A 160 0.59 -4.57 22.24
CA LEU A 160 0.94 -4.91 20.87
C LEU A 160 2.42 -4.60 20.58
N LEU A 161 2.87 -3.38 20.89
CA LEU A 161 4.26 -2.98 20.65
C LEU A 161 5.25 -3.80 21.49
N THR A 162 4.90 -4.07 22.75
CA THR A 162 5.76 -4.88 23.65
C THR A 162 5.86 -6.33 23.18
N GLN A 163 4.77 -6.90 22.66
CA GLN A 163 4.72 -8.29 22.18
C GLN A 163 5.40 -8.45 20.82
N TYR A 164 5.06 -7.61 19.84
CA TYR A 164 5.48 -7.78 18.45
C TYR A 164 6.76 -7.02 18.11
N GLY A 165 7.09 -5.95 18.85
CA GLY A 165 8.28 -5.13 18.63
C GLY A 165 9.58 -5.95 18.62
N PRO A 166 9.87 -6.75 19.66
CA PRO A 166 11.04 -7.63 19.68
C PRO A 166 11.06 -8.65 18.55
N PHE A 167 9.89 -9.18 18.17
CA PHE A 167 9.76 -10.14 17.07
C PHE A 167 10.15 -9.50 15.72
N ILE A 168 9.68 -8.28 15.45
CA ILE A 168 10.04 -7.53 14.24
C ILE A 168 11.54 -7.30 14.18
N PHE A 169 12.16 -6.90 15.30
CA PHE A 169 13.61 -6.68 15.37
C PHE A 169 14.42 -7.97 15.20
N ALA A 170 13.96 -9.08 15.76
CA ALA A 170 14.60 -10.39 15.60
C ALA A 170 14.54 -10.91 14.15
N HIS A 171 13.58 -10.43 13.34
CA HIS A 171 13.35 -10.88 11.98
C HIS A 171 13.57 -9.76 10.94
N LEU A 172 14.41 -8.75 11.24
CA LEU A 172 14.69 -7.63 10.34
C LEU A 172 15.10 -8.07 8.93
N ASP A 173 15.83 -9.18 8.80
CA ASP A 173 16.20 -9.75 7.50
C ASP A 173 15.00 -10.05 6.59
N THR A 174 13.86 -10.42 7.18
CA THR A 174 12.62 -10.73 6.46
C THR A 174 11.99 -9.46 5.88
N TYR A 175 12.06 -8.35 6.63
CA TYR A 175 11.36 -7.12 6.29
C TYR A 175 12.24 -6.08 5.59
N MET A 176 13.57 -6.17 5.77
CA MET A 176 14.55 -5.20 5.26
C MET A 176 15.42 -5.78 4.16
N ASN A 177 14.79 -6.39 3.15
CA ASN A 177 15.49 -6.86 1.95
C ASN A 177 15.71 -5.66 0.99
N PRO A 178 16.98 -5.29 0.68
CA PRO A 178 17.27 -4.15 -0.18
C PRO A 178 16.73 -4.28 -1.60
N GLU A 179 16.74 -5.49 -2.19
CA GLU A 179 16.21 -5.70 -3.53
C GLU A 179 14.70 -5.46 -3.57
N THR A 180 13.98 -5.95 -2.55
CA THR A 180 12.53 -5.85 -2.46
C THR A 180 12.10 -4.40 -2.21
N ILE A 181 12.66 -3.77 -1.17
CA ILE A 181 12.32 -2.38 -0.82
C ILE A 181 12.64 -1.44 -1.99
N CYS A 182 13.83 -1.56 -2.59
CA CYS A 182 14.23 -0.66 -3.67
C CYS A 182 13.44 -0.89 -4.96
N ALA A 183 12.94 -2.11 -5.21
CA ALA A 183 12.02 -2.38 -6.31
C ALA A 183 10.62 -1.78 -6.08
N GLU A 184 10.12 -1.85 -4.84
CA GLU A 184 8.80 -1.31 -4.45
C GLU A 184 8.75 0.21 -4.56
N ILE A 185 9.81 0.90 -4.12
CA ILE A 185 9.91 2.37 -4.27
C ILE A 185 10.39 2.79 -5.66
N HIS A 186 10.50 1.85 -6.59
CA HIS A 186 10.90 2.07 -7.99
C HIS A 186 12.30 2.65 -8.21
N ALA A 187 13.18 2.58 -7.20
CA ALA A 187 14.61 2.93 -7.33
C ALA A 187 15.40 1.85 -8.08
N CYS A 188 14.98 0.59 -7.99
CA CYS A 188 15.50 -0.52 -8.77
C CYS A 188 14.42 -1.08 -9.70
N GLU A 189 14.86 -1.78 -10.75
CA GLU A 189 13.93 -2.59 -11.54
C GLU A 189 13.34 -3.69 -10.66
N SER A 190 12.02 -3.79 -10.65
CA SER A 190 11.36 -4.95 -10.06
C SER A 190 11.78 -6.17 -10.85
N LYS A 191 12.43 -7.15 -10.21
CA LYS A 191 12.57 -8.49 -10.79
C LYS A 191 11.14 -8.94 -11.10
N LYS A 192 10.74 -8.91 -12.37
CA LYS A 192 9.53 -9.63 -12.80
C LYS A 192 9.81 -11.05 -12.33
N LYS A 193 9.12 -11.51 -11.29
CA LYS A 193 9.00 -12.95 -11.10
C LYS A 193 8.48 -13.44 -12.44
N LYS A 194 9.32 -14.16 -13.19
CA LYS A 194 8.77 -15.11 -14.15
C LYS A 194 7.92 -15.99 -13.27
N THR A 195 6.61 -15.73 -13.26
CA THR A 195 5.63 -16.63 -12.67
C THR A 195 5.49 -17.81 -13.62
N GLU A 196 6.59 -18.52 -13.84
CA GLU A 196 6.76 -19.78 -14.52
C GLU A 196 8.01 -20.38 -13.85
N ASP A 197 7.88 -21.58 -13.30
CA ASP A 197 8.87 -22.35 -12.49
C ASP A 197 8.92 -22.08 -10.98
N MET A 198 7.82 -22.39 -10.30
CA MET A 198 7.88 -22.99 -8.95
C MET A 198 6.66 -23.90 -8.69
N VAL A 199 6.47 -24.92 -9.55
CA VAL A 199 5.56 -26.08 -9.33
C VAL A 199 6.26 -27.43 -9.59
N GLN A 200 7.55 -27.45 -9.95
CA GLN A 200 8.23 -28.68 -10.40
C GLN A 200 9.39 -29.13 -9.49
N LEU A 201 9.30 -28.99 -8.17
CA LEU A 201 10.29 -29.56 -7.24
C LEU A 201 9.66 -30.12 -5.95
N SER A 202 8.61 -30.95 -6.07
CA SER A 202 8.14 -31.78 -4.95
C SER A 202 7.43 -33.10 -5.30
N PHE A 203 7.64 -33.68 -6.48
CA PHE A 203 7.09 -35.01 -6.83
C PHE A 203 8.15 -35.95 -7.44
N ALA A 204 9.33 -36.02 -6.82
CA ALA A 204 10.35 -37.02 -7.14
C ALA A 204 10.93 -37.70 -5.88
N ALA A 205 10.10 -37.84 -4.86
CA ALA A 205 10.31 -38.82 -3.80
C ALA A 205 9.13 -39.79 -3.87
N ASP A 206 9.43 -41.09 -3.85
CA ASP A 206 8.51 -42.23 -3.77
C ASP A 206 7.89 -42.74 -5.09
N MET A 207 8.69 -43.50 -5.86
CA MET A 207 8.25 -44.79 -6.45
C MET A 207 9.46 -45.62 -6.92
N GLU A 208 10.06 -46.42 -6.03
CA GLU A 208 10.82 -47.62 -6.45
C GLU A 208 9.82 -48.69 -6.91
N PRO A 209 10.00 -49.33 -8.07
CA PRO A 209 9.42 -50.64 -8.32
C PRO A 209 10.47 -51.73 -8.08
N ALA A 210 10.08 -52.69 -7.24
CA ALA A 210 10.70 -53.99 -7.12
C ALA A 210 10.82 -54.67 -8.49
N VAL A 211 12.01 -55.18 -8.81
CA VAL A 211 12.22 -56.13 -9.91
C VAL A 211 12.42 -57.52 -9.31
N HIS A 212 11.58 -58.47 -9.72
CA HIS A 212 11.81 -59.91 -9.52
C HIS A 212 12.14 -60.56 -10.88
N SER A 213 13.16 -61.43 -10.84
CA SER A 213 13.44 -62.58 -11.72
C SER A 213 14.07 -62.35 -13.11
N SER A 214 15.35 -62.72 -13.25
CA SER A 214 15.77 -64.02 -13.83
C SER A 214 17.24 -64.28 -13.55
#